data_AF-A0AAJ2AQG3-F1
#
_entry.id   AF-A0AAJ2AQG3-F1
#
_cell.length_a   1.000
_cell.length_b   1.000
_cell.length_c   1.000
_cell.angle_alpha   90.00
_cell.angle_beta   90.00
_cell.angle_gamma   90.00
#
_symmetry.space_group_name_H-M   'P 1'
#
loop_
_entity.id
_entity.type
_entity.pdbx_description
1 polymer ?
#
loop_
_entity_poly.entity_id
_entity_poly.type
_entity_poly.pdbx_seq_one_letter_code
_entity_poly.pdbx_strand_id
1 'polypeptide(L)'
;MEDHDDMDGATQTTANGLVRLASVIAGLAREGAIDTRFGAKLLKRLDKEARRVSEPGGAPLDETEQSALFGALGELDVALRQRDAASLVEANARLRESESASGKRRKSRKSGDA
;
A
#
# COMPACT_ATOMS: atom_id res chain seq x y z
N MET A 1 -9.01 -23.73 -10.05
CA MET A 1 -7.82 -23.46 -9.23
C MET A 1 -8.33 -23.37 -7.81
N GLU A 2 -8.21 -24.47 -7.08
CA GLU A 2 -8.70 -24.61 -5.72
C GLU A 2 -7.77 -23.82 -4.78
N ASP A 3 -8.34 -22.86 -4.05
CA ASP A 3 -7.68 -22.09 -2.99
C ASP A 3 -7.39 -23.05 -1.82
N HIS A 4 -6.30 -23.81 -1.92
CA HIS A 4 -5.82 -24.67 -0.84
C HIS A 4 -5.05 -23.83 0.19
N ASP A 5 -5.77 -22.95 0.89
CA ASP A 5 -5.23 -22.08 1.95
C ASP A 5 -5.82 -22.46 3.32
N ASP A 6 -6.11 -23.75 3.51
CA ASP A 6 -6.29 -24.39 4.82
C ASP A 6 -4.93 -24.54 5.52
N MET A 7 -4.31 -23.40 5.82
CA MET A 7 -3.33 -23.33 6.90
C MET A 7 -4.10 -23.19 8.21
N ASP A 8 -4.74 -24.30 8.60
CA ASP A 8 -5.28 -24.51 9.95
C ASP A 8 -4.10 -24.71 10.91
N GLY A 9 -3.53 -23.59 11.32
CA GLY A 9 -2.63 -23.49 12.45
C GLY A 9 -3.12 -22.32 13.28
N ALA A 10 -3.79 -22.62 14.38
CA ALA A 10 -4.47 -21.72 15.30
C ALA A 10 -3.63 -20.53 15.76
N THR A 11 -3.45 -19.55 14.88
CA THR A 11 -3.08 -18.19 15.26
C THR A 11 -4.42 -17.54 15.57
N GLN A 12 -4.73 -17.36 16.85
CA GLN A 12 -5.97 -16.71 17.27
C GLN A 12 -5.91 -15.24 16.81
N THR A 13 -6.40 -14.98 15.61
CA THR A 13 -6.51 -13.64 15.06
C THR A 13 -7.60 -12.91 15.83
N THR A 14 -7.24 -11.82 16.51
CA THR A 14 -8.19 -10.95 17.24
C THR A 14 -8.34 -9.62 16.51
N ALA A 15 -9.51 -8.97 16.64
CA ALA A 15 -9.75 -7.66 16.04
C ALA A 15 -8.69 -6.64 16.47
N ASN A 16 -8.33 -6.61 17.75
CA ASN A 16 -7.27 -5.74 18.27
C ASN A 16 -5.88 -6.06 17.67
N GLY A 17 -5.57 -7.35 17.46
CA GLY A 17 -4.35 -7.76 16.77
C GLY A 17 -4.29 -7.25 15.33
N LEU A 18 -5.41 -7.37 14.61
CA LEU A 18 -5.55 -6.86 13.23
C LEU A 18 -5.45 -5.33 13.16
N VAL A 19 -6.10 -4.61 14.09
CA VAL A 19 -5.99 -3.15 14.22
C VAL A 19 -4.52 -2.74 14.38
N ARG A 20 -3.82 -3.32 15.35
CA ARG A 20 -2.40 -3.00 15.61
C ARG A 20 -1.54 -3.29 14.39
N LEU A 21 -1.74 -4.43 13.74
CA LEU A 21 -0.98 -4.81 12.56
C LEU A 21 -1.25 -3.84 11.39
N ALA A 22 -2.50 -3.48 11.14
CA ALA A 22 -2.87 -2.50 10.12
C ALA A 22 -2.22 -1.13 10.40
N SER A 23 -2.25 -0.65 11.65
CA SER A 23 -1.61 0.61 12.04
C SER A 23 -0.10 0.60 11.85
N VAL A 24 0.59 -0.50 12.19
CA VAL A 24 2.05 -0.64 11.98
C VAL A 24 2.38 -0.60 10.49
N ILE A 25 1.64 -1.35 9.67
CA ILE A 25 1.87 -1.37 8.21
C ILE A 25 1.58 0.02 7.62
N ALA A 26 0.55 0.72 8.10
CA ALA A 26 0.25 2.08 7.66
C ALA A 26 1.39 3.06 8.00
N GLY A 27 2.04 2.91 9.16
CA GLY A 27 3.25 3.64 9.51
C GLY A 27 4.39 3.36 8.53
N LEU A 28 4.69 2.09 8.29
CA LEU A 28 5.74 1.67 7.34
C LEU A 28 5.46 2.15 5.91
N ALA A 29 4.19 2.19 5.48
CA ALA A 29 3.79 2.72 4.18
C ALA A 29 4.11 4.22 4.05
N ARG A 30 3.79 5.01 5.09
CA ARG A 30 4.07 6.45 5.13
C ARG A 30 5.57 6.74 5.11
N GLU A 31 6.36 5.93 5.80
CA GLU A 31 7.82 6.02 5.80
C GLU A 31 8.45 5.55 4.47
N GLY A 32 7.66 4.92 3.58
CA GLY A 32 8.17 4.32 2.36
C GLY A 32 9.06 3.10 2.60
N ALA A 33 8.97 2.50 3.79
CA ALA A 33 9.73 1.32 4.19
C ALA A 33 9.20 0.00 3.57
N ILE A 34 8.00 0.04 2.98
CA ILE A 34 7.41 -1.09 2.26
C ILE A 34 7.06 -0.72 0.82
N ASP A 35 7.21 -1.71 -0.06
CA ASP A 35 6.73 -1.63 -1.43
C ASP A 35 5.18 -1.59 -1.47
N THR A 36 4.61 -0.74 -2.33
CA THR A 36 3.15 -0.51 -2.37
C THR A 36 2.38 -1.73 -2.86
N ARG A 37 2.98 -2.58 -3.72
CA ARG A 37 2.35 -3.83 -4.18
C ARG A 37 2.35 -4.87 -3.08
N PHE A 38 3.44 -4.97 -2.33
CA PHE A 38 3.49 -5.82 -1.14
C PHE A 38 2.48 -5.37 -0.09
N GLY A 39 2.41 -4.06 0.19
CA GLY A 39 1.42 -3.48 1.08
C GLY A 39 -0.03 -3.76 0.66
N ALA A 40 -0.35 -3.66 -0.64
CA ALA A 40 -1.68 -3.99 -1.15
C ALA A 40 -2.05 -5.48 -0.95
N LYS A 41 -1.08 -6.39 -1.07
CA LYS A 41 -1.30 -7.82 -0.76
C LYS A 41 -1.57 -8.04 0.73
N LEU A 42 -0.83 -7.36 1.61
CA LEU A 42 -1.06 -7.42 3.05
C LEU A 42 -2.45 -6.89 3.40
N LEU A 43 -2.86 -5.74 2.86
CA LEU A 43 -4.20 -5.19 3.05
C LEU A 43 -5.28 -6.20 2.62
N LYS A 44 -5.12 -6.83 1.45
CA LYS A 44 -6.07 -7.86 0.98
C LYS A 44 -6.14 -9.06 1.93
N ARG A 45 -5.03 -9.47 2.54
CA ARG A 45 -5.03 -10.54 3.55
C ARG A 45 -5.71 -10.09 4.83
N LEU A 46 -5.41 -8.89 5.30
CA LEU A 46 -6.04 -8.32 6.50
C LEU A 46 -7.54 -8.16 6.35
N ASP A 47 -8.04 -7.76 5.17
CA ASP A 47 -9.48 -7.69 4.89
C ASP A 47 -10.16 -9.07 5.01
N LYS A 48 -9.51 -10.13 4.49
CA LYS A 48 -10.02 -11.50 4.65
C LYS A 48 -10.08 -11.91 6.12
N GLU A 49 -9.03 -11.64 6.89
CA GLU A 49 -9.01 -11.98 8.32
C GLU A 49 -10.00 -11.13 9.13
N ALA A 50 -10.16 -9.84 8.79
CA ALA A 50 -11.13 -8.97 9.44
C ALA A 50 -12.58 -9.46 9.22
N ARG A 51 -12.89 -9.95 8.02
CA ARG A 51 -14.18 -10.60 7.73
C ARG A 51 -14.38 -11.86 8.56
N ARG A 52 -13.37 -12.74 8.64
CA ARG A 52 -13.42 -13.97 9.46
C ARG A 52 -13.65 -13.68 10.94
N VAL A 53 -12.98 -12.66 11.49
CA VAL A 53 -13.16 -12.26 12.90
C VAL A 53 -14.51 -11.60 13.14
N SER A 54 -15.10 -10.99 12.11
CA SER A 54 -16.43 -10.36 12.19
C SER A 54 -17.58 -11.34 11.86
N GLU A 55 -17.30 -12.57 11.46
CA GLU A 55 -18.32 -13.56 11.10
C GLU A 55 -19.04 -14.12 12.34
N PRO A 56 -20.32 -14.53 12.23
CA PRO A 56 -21.15 -14.95 13.36
C PRO A 56 -20.72 -16.24 14.09
N GLY A 57 -19.55 -16.81 13.78
CA GLY A 57 -19.07 -18.07 14.35
C GLY A 57 -18.37 -17.94 15.72
N GLY A 58 -18.10 -16.72 16.18
CA GLY A 58 -17.43 -16.43 17.46
C GLY A 58 -18.20 -15.44 18.33
N ALA A 59 -17.53 -14.88 19.35
CA ALA A 59 -18.09 -13.74 20.09
C ALA A 59 -18.21 -12.54 19.13
N PRO A 60 -19.41 -11.97 18.93
CA PRO A 60 -19.58 -10.85 18.01
C PRO A 60 -18.78 -9.66 18.52
N LEU A 61 -18.10 -8.98 17.60
CA LEU A 61 -17.47 -7.69 17.89
C LEU A 61 -18.54 -6.67 18.25
N ASP A 62 -18.24 -5.82 19.22
CA ASP A 62 -19.07 -4.64 19.45
C ASP A 62 -18.89 -3.59 18.34
N GLU A 63 -19.78 -2.61 18.29
CA GLU A 63 -19.75 -1.55 17.27
C GLU A 63 -18.43 -0.74 17.30
N THR A 64 -17.84 -0.57 18.48
CA THR A 64 -16.59 0.17 18.65
C THR A 64 -15.41 -0.63 18.10
N GLU A 65 -15.34 -1.93 18.41
CA GLU A 65 -14.34 -2.86 17.91
C GLU A 65 -14.43 -2.99 16.38
N GLN A 66 -15.64 -3.10 15.85
CA GLN A 66 -15.88 -3.18 14.41
C GLN A 66 -15.46 -1.89 13.70
N SER A 67 -15.83 -0.73 14.24
CA SER A 67 -15.43 0.58 13.71
C SER A 67 -13.92 0.78 13.77
N ALA A 68 -13.26 0.41 14.87
CA ALA A 68 -11.82 0.48 15.00
C ALA A 68 -11.09 -0.42 13.99
N LEU A 69 -11.58 -1.65 13.78
CA LEU A 69 -11.01 -2.59 12.82
C LEU A 69 -11.08 -2.06 11.39
N PHE A 70 -12.26 -1.68 10.91
CA PHE A 70 -12.41 -1.19 9.54
C PHE A 70 -11.83 0.20 9.35
N GLY A 71 -11.81 1.03 10.39
CA GLY A 71 -11.11 2.31 10.40
C GLY A 71 -9.60 2.14 10.17
N ALA A 72 -8.96 1.24 10.91
CA ALA A 72 -7.52 0.96 10.75
C ALA A 72 -7.18 0.40 9.35
N LEU A 73 -8.05 -0.44 8.77
CA LEU A 73 -7.88 -0.92 7.39
C LEU A 73 -8.03 0.20 6.36
N GLY A 74 -8.98 1.11 6.58
CA GLY A 74 -9.15 2.31 5.75
C GLY A 74 -7.93 3.22 5.80
N GLU A 75 -7.36 3.46 6.98
CA GLU A 75 -6.12 4.24 7.13
C GLU A 75 -4.94 3.59 6.40
N LEU A 76 -4.83 2.26 6.45
CA LEU A 76 -3.81 1.52 5.71
C LEU A 76 -3.98 1.69 4.19
N ASP A 77 -5.19 1.54 3.66
CA ASP A 77 -5.47 1.76 2.23
C ASP A 77 -5.11 3.18 1.79
N VAL A 78 -5.48 4.19 2.57
CA VAL A 78 -5.12 5.60 2.29
C VAL A 78 -3.61 5.78 2.29
N ALA A 79 -2.89 5.25 3.28
CA ALA A 79 -1.44 5.37 3.37
C ALA A 79 -0.73 4.74 2.15
N LEU A 80 -1.18 3.57 1.71
CA LEU A 80 -0.64 2.90 0.52
C LEU A 80 -0.87 3.72 -0.75
N ARG A 81 -2.07 4.25 -0.95
CA ARG A 81 -2.40 5.08 -2.13
C ARG A 81 -1.61 6.38 -2.13
N GLN A 82 -1.46 7.03 -0.97
CA GLN A 82 -0.66 8.24 -0.85
C GLN A 82 0.81 7.96 -1.18
N ARG A 83 1.37 6.85 -0.69
CA ARG A 83 2.75 6.47 -1.00
C ARG A 83 2.94 6.17 -2.49
N ASP A 84 2.00 5.46 -3.10
CA ASP A 84 2.03 5.15 -4.53
C ASP A 84 1.98 6.43 -5.38
N ALA A 85 1.07 7.36 -5.04
CA ALA A 85 0.98 8.66 -5.69
C ALA A 85 2.28 9.48 -5.53
N ALA A 86 2.86 9.51 -4.32
CA ALA A 86 4.13 10.20 -4.08
C ALA A 86 5.27 9.63 -4.93
N SER A 87 5.35 8.29 -5.04
CA SER A 87 6.33 7.60 -5.88
C SER A 87 6.18 7.98 -7.36
N LEU A 88 4.94 8.07 -7.86
CA LEU A 88 4.67 8.52 -9.23
C LEU A 88 5.07 9.97 -9.47
N VAL A 89 4.82 10.87 -8.51
CA VAL A 89 5.24 12.27 -8.61
C VAL A 89 6.76 12.39 -8.66
N GLU A 90 7.48 11.68 -7.79
CA GLU A 90 8.94 11.65 -7.75
C GLU A 90 9.54 11.10 -9.05
N ALA A 91 8.98 10.01 -9.58
CA ALA A 91 9.39 9.44 -10.85
C ALA A 91 9.17 10.43 -12.01
N ASN A 92 8.03 11.11 -12.05
CA ASN A 92 7.74 12.13 -13.08
C ASN A 92 8.69 13.34 -12.98
N ALA A 93 9.03 13.79 -11.77
CA ALA A 93 10.00 14.86 -11.58
C ALA A 93 11.38 14.49 -12.14
N ARG A 94 11.87 13.28 -11.83
CA ARG A 94 13.14 12.75 -12.35
C ARG A 94 13.15 12.65 -13.88
N LEU A 95 12.03 12.24 -14.49
CA LEU A 95 11.91 12.18 -15.95
C LEU A 95 12.07 13.57 -16.57
N ARG A 96 11.38 14.59 -16.04
CA ARG A 96 11.49 15.98 -16.53
C ARG A 96 12.89 16.56 -16.36
N GLU A 97 13.55 16.29 -15.23
CA GLU A 97 14.94 16.67 -15.01
C GLU A 97 15.87 16.02 -16.05
N SER A 98 15.70 14.73 -16.32
CA SER A 98 16.51 14.02 -17.33
C SER A 98 16.28 14.53 -18.76
N GLU A 99 15.03 14.84 -19.13
CA GLU A 99 14.69 15.40 -20.45
C GLU A 99 15.28 16.80 -20.63
N SER A 100 15.17 17.66 -19.60
CA SER A 100 15.73 19.01 -19.61
C SER A 100 17.26 19.04 -19.69
N ALA A 101 17.94 18.06 -19.09
CA ALA A 101 19.39 17.88 -19.21
C ALA A 101 19.82 17.42 -20.62
N SER A 102 18.99 16.62 -21.30
CA SER A 102 19.27 16.11 -22.66
C SER A 102 19.14 17.19 -23.77
N GLY A 103 18.37 18.25 -23.51
CA GLY A 103 18.08 19.32 -24.48
C GLY A 103 19.25 20.22 -24.88
N LYS A 104 20.40 20.18 -24.16
CA LYS A 104 21.57 21.05 -24.45
C LYS A 104 22.50 20.56 -25.57
N ARG A 105 22.28 19.38 -26.19
CA ARG A 105 23.17 18.82 -27.23
C ARG A 105 22.62 18.76 -28.67
N ARG A 106 21.70 19.65 -29.07
CA ARG A 106 21.37 19.84 -30.50
C ARG A 106 21.28 21.30 -30.93
N LYS A 107 22.38 22.06 -30.79
CA LYS A 107 22.63 23.23 -31.66
C LYS A 107 24.11 23.59 -31.72
N SER A 108 24.88 22.92 -32.58
CA SER A 108 26.12 23.49 -33.13
C SER A 108 26.05 23.48 -34.65
N ARG A 109 25.97 24.71 -35.16
CA ARG A 109 25.97 25.19 -36.55
C ARG A 109 26.90 24.41 -37.50
N LYS A 110 26.45 24.23 -38.74
CA LYS A 110 27.25 24.62 -39.90
C LYS A 110 26.35 25.30 -40.94
N SER A 111 26.38 26.63 -40.91
CA SER A 111 26.12 27.47 -42.08
C SER A 111 27.48 27.80 -42.70
N GLY A 112 27.55 27.90 -44.03
CA GLY A 112 28.70 28.33 -44.84
C GLY A 112 29.60 27.18 -45.29
N ASP A 113 30.12 27.14 -46.52
CA ASP A 113 30.14 28.10 -47.64
C ASP A 113 30.69 27.37 -48.89
N ALA A 114 30.55 28.00 -50.06
CA ALA A 114 30.99 27.64 -51.42
C ALA A 114 30.08 26.74 -52.28
#